data_AF-A0A925JW17-F1
#
_entry.id   AF-A0A925JW17-F1
#
_cell.length_a   1.000
_cell.length_b   1.000
_cell.length_c   1.000
_cell.angle_alpha   90.00
_cell.angle_beta   90.00
_cell.angle_gamma   90.00
#
_symmetry.space_group_name_H-M   'P 1'
#
loop_
_entity.id
_entity.type
_entity.pdbx_description
1 polymer ?
#
loop_
_entity_poly.entity_id
_entity_poly.type
_entity_poly.pdbx_seq_one_letter_code
_entity_poly.pdbx_strand_id
1 'polypeptide(L)'
;MDEASAAKWIDPRGPDGVTLIAQHEQARPSQYPGLLTGDAPKAFMLFDLEADPSEQHEVSSAHPEVVQRLRSLFDKMNAQVPKAGAPERHGAGGIRRLTGGQLRYDQEPASTKNKPRVRGPQ
;
A
#
# COMPACT_ATOMS: atom_id res chain seq x y z
N MET A 1 8.19 15.30 1.07
CA MET A 1 8.19 16.45 1.99
C MET A 1 9.60 16.57 2.52
N ASP A 2 10.14 17.77 2.47
CA ASP A 2 11.35 18.15 3.19
C ASP A 2 11.14 18.02 4.71
N GLU A 3 12.21 17.74 5.45
CA GLU A 3 12.19 17.46 6.89
C GLU A 3 11.54 18.61 7.70
N ALA A 4 11.78 19.85 7.25
CA ALA A 4 11.19 21.06 7.82
C ALA A 4 9.66 21.15 7.64
N SER A 5 9.10 20.64 6.53
CA SER A 5 7.66 20.63 6.31
C SER A 5 6.98 19.45 7.01
N ALA A 6 7.65 18.32 7.16
CA ALA A 6 7.17 17.18 7.96
C ALA A 6 7.06 17.54 9.45
N ALA A 7 8.01 18.31 9.99
CA ALA A 7 7.99 18.76 11.38
C ALA A 7 6.88 19.79 11.68
N LYS A 8 6.46 20.57 10.67
CA LYS A 8 5.43 21.61 10.79
C LYS A 8 4.02 21.10 10.47
N TRP A 9 3.90 19.89 9.91
CA TRP A 9 2.61 19.32 9.54
C TRP A 9 1.84 18.88 10.79
N ILE A 10 0.64 19.43 10.96
CA ILE A 10 -0.27 19.13 12.06
C ILE A 10 -1.28 18.11 11.54
N ASP A 11 -1.29 16.90 12.11
CA ASP A 11 -2.31 15.89 11.77
C ASP A 11 -3.68 16.40 12.26
N PRO A 12 -4.65 16.65 11.38
CA PRO A 12 -6.00 17.08 11.77
C PRO A 12 -6.76 16.01 12.57
N ARG A 13 -6.22 14.78 12.66
CA ARG A 13 -6.72 13.71 13.52
C ARG A 13 -5.92 13.55 14.81
N GLY A 14 -4.85 14.33 14.99
CA GLY A 14 -4.07 14.34 16.20
C GLY A 14 -4.90 14.89 17.37
N PRO A 15 -4.66 14.43 18.60
CA PRO A 15 -5.34 14.97 19.77
C PRO A 15 -4.95 16.43 19.96
N ASP A 16 -5.88 17.33 19.65
CA ASP A 16 -5.78 18.78 19.71
C ASP A 16 -6.26 19.36 21.06
N GLY A 17 -6.60 18.48 22.01
CA GLY A 17 -7.19 18.82 23.30
C GLY A 17 -8.73 18.97 23.27
N VAL A 18 -9.37 18.86 22.09
CA VAL A 18 -10.82 18.97 21.90
C VAL A 18 -11.40 17.67 21.32
N THR A 19 -10.66 16.99 20.45
CA THR A 19 -11.10 15.78 19.74
C THR A 19 -10.30 14.56 20.20
N LEU A 20 -10.91 13.69 21.02
CA LEU A 20 -10.31 12.43 21.51
C LEU A 20 -10.47 11.30 20.47
N ILE A 21 -9.88 11.44 19.29
CA ILE A 21 -9.93 10.40 18.23
C ILE A 21 -8.66 9.55 18.16
N ALA A 22 -7.62 9.89 18.94
CA ALA A 22 -6.38 9.11 19.06
C ALA A 22 -5.68 9.35 20.41
N GLN A 23 -4.81 8.42 20.80
CA GLN A 23 -3.99 8.53 22.01
C GLN A 23 -2.93 9.63 21.87
N HIS A 24 -2.70 10.40 22.93
CA HIS A 24 -1.74 11.52 22.91
C HIS A 24 -0.29 11.11 22.63
N GLU A 25 0.06 9.86 22.93
CA GLU A 25 1.42 9.30 22.81
C GLU A 25 1.74 8.79 21.41
N GLN A 26 0.81 8.91 20.46
CA GLN A 26 1.03 8.41 19.11
C GLN A 26 2.19 9.14 18.43
N ALA A 27 3.16 8.37 17.93
CA ALA A 27 4.32 8.88 17.20
C ALA A 27 3.88 9.71 15.98
N ARG A 28 4.46 10.91 15.85
CA ARG A 28 4.26 11.78 14.67
C ARG A 28 4.99 11.22 13.45
N PRO A 29 4.64 11.61 12.22
CA PRO A 29 5.38 11.20 11.03
C PRO A 29 6.89 11.50 11.08
N SER A 30 7.28 12.56 11.79
CA SER A 30 8.69 12.92 12.05
C SER A 30 9.36 12.07 13.15
N GLN A 31 8.61 11.26 13.87
CA GLN A 31 9.06 10.36 14.94
C GLN A 31 8.92 8.90 14.48
N TYR A 32 9.31 8.62 13.23
CA TYR A 32 9.21 7.27 12.70
C TYR A 32 9.98 6.30 13.63
N PRO A 33 9.32 5.26 14.16
CA PRO A 33 9.91 4.41 15.20
C PRO A 33 10.94 3.41 14.67
N GLY A 34 11.12 3.33 13.35
CA GLY A 34 12.06 2.42 12.69
C GLY A 34 13.43 3.03 12.41
N LEU A 35 14.42 2.17 12.18
CA LEU A 35 15.76 2.59 11.77
C LEU A 35 15.72 3.11 10.33
N LEU A 36 16.47 4.19 10.07
CA LEU A 36 16.66 4.77 8.74
C LEU A 36 18.07 4.52 8.19
N THR A 37 18.87 3.76 8.93
CA THR A 37 20.26 3.43 8.64
C THR A 37 20.36 2.05 8.03
N GLY A 38 21.54 1.67 7.53
CA GLY A 38 21.83 0.33 7.05
C GLY A 38 22.57 0.34 5.72
N ASP A 39 22.99 -0.84 5.30
CA ASP A 39 23.63 -1.01 4.01
C ASP A 39 22.67 -0.71 2.84
N ALA A 40 23.23 -0.20 1.75
CA ALA A 40 22.44 0.18 0.58
C ALA A 40 21.74 -1.05 -0.05
N PRO A 41 20.50 -0.89 -0.54
CA PRO A 41 19.75 -2.01 -1.09
C PRO A 41 20.43 -2.59 -2.34
N LYS A 42 20.54 -3.92 -2.36
CA LYS A 42 21.12 -4.70 -3.45
C LYS A 42 20.29 -5.96 -3.69
N ALA A 43 20.37 -6.52 -4.89
CA ALA A 43 19.74 -7.81 -5.16
C ALA A 43 20.44 -8.94 -4.39
N PHE A 44 19.66 -9.84 -3.79
CA PHE A 44 20.13 -11.02 -3.06
C PHE A 44 21.08 -10.73 -1.90
N MET A 45 20.78 -9.69 -1.11
CA MET A 45 21.44 -9.45 0.17
C MET A 45 21.20 -10.64 1.11
N LEU A 46 22.17 -10.87 2.01
CA LEU A 46 22.09 -11.89 3.04
C LEU A 46 22.26 -11.21 4.39
N PHE A 47 21.37 -11.53 5.32
CA PHE A 47 21.37 -11.03 6.68
C PHE A 47 21.29 -12.20 7.66
N ASP A 48 21.95 -12.05 8.80
CA ASP A 48 21.77 -12.94 9.94
C ASP A 48 20.70 -12.34 10.86
N LEU A 49 19.49 -12.89 10.84
CA LEU A 49 18.37 -12.35 11.61
C LEU A 49 18.48 -12.57 13.12
N GLU A 50 19.34 -13.49 13.58
CA GLU A 50 19.56 -13.70 15.01
C GLU A 50 20.48 -12.63 15.58
N ALA A 51 21.56 -12.31 14.86
CA ALA A 51 22.51 -11.27 15.23
C ALA A 51 22.06 -9.85 14.80
N ASP A 52 21.30 -9.74 13.72
CA ASP A 52 20.86 -8.47 13.12
C ASP A 52 19.37 -8.50 12.72
N PRO A 53 18.44 -8.40 13.70
CA PRO A 53 17.01 -8.40 13.43
C PRO A 53 16.51 -7.17 12.65
N SER A 54 17.32 -6.10 12.58
CA SER A 54 16.98 -4.88 11.86
C SER A 54 17.56 -4.83 10.45
N GLU A 55 18.22 -5.91 10.00
CA GLU A 55 18.77 -6.05 8.63
C GLU A 55 19.73 -4.90 8.26
N GLN A 56 20.58 -4.50 9.21
CA GLN A 56 21.48 -3.36 9.04
C GLN A 56 22.76 -3.70 8.27
N HIS A 57 23.27 -4.93 8.36
CA HIS A 57 24.58 -5.36 7.85
C HIS A 57 24.45 -6.50 6.83
N GLU A 58 24.94 -6.25 5.62
CA GLU A 58 24.94 -7.22 4.54
C GLU A 58 26.18 -8.13 4.59
N VAL A 59 25.97 -9.45 4.57
CA VAL A 59 27.04 -10.45 4.67
C VAL A 59 27.13 -11.37 3.46
N SER A 60 26.50 -11.01 2.33
CA SER A 60 26.42 -11.91 1.16
C SER A 60 27.78 -12.20 0.55
N SER A 61 28.69 -11.21 0.60
CA SER A 61 30.04 -11.33 0.06
C SER A 61 30.90 -12.31 0.86
N ALA A 62 30.60 -12.51 2.15
CA ALA A 62 31.29 -13.45 3.03
C ALA A 62 30.74 -14.89 2.90
N HIS A 63 29.49 -15.06 2.44
CA HIS A 63 28.79 -16.34 2.38
C HIS A 63 28.13 -16.60 1.00
N PRO A 64 28.89 -16.59 -0.11
CA PRO A 64 28.34 -16.75 -1.45
C PRO A 64 27.62 -18.09 -1.67
N GLU A 65 28.06 -19.15 -1.00
CA GLU A 65 27.45 -20.49 -1.04
C GLU A 65 26.04 -20.50 -0.46
N VAL A 66 25.81 -19.74 0.62
CA VAL A 66 24.49 -19.61 1.26
C VAL A 66 23.54 -18.86 0.35
N VAL A 67 24.01 -17.75 -0.23
CA VAL A 67 23.25 -16.95 -1.20
C VAL A 67 22.82 -17.82 -2.38
N GLN A 68 23.73 -18.61 -2.95
CA GLN A 68 23.42 -19.46 -4.09
C GLN A 68 22.40 -20.55 -3.75
N ARG A 69 22.51 -21.16 -2.57
CA ARG A 69 21.55 -22.15 -2.08
C ARG A 69 20.16 -21.52 -1.91
N LEU A 70 20.06 -20.39 -1.22
CA LEU A 70 18.79 -19.71 -0.96
C LEU A 70 18.14 -19.21 -2.26
N ARG A 71 18.93 -18.64 -3.15
CA ARG A 71 18.47 -18.24 -4.49
C ARG A 71 17.89 -19.43 -5.26
N SER A 72 18.54 -20.59 -5.23
CA SER A 72 18.05 -21.78 -5.90
C SER A 72 16.71 -22.27 -5.33
N LEU A 73 16.50 -22.14 -4.02
CA LEU A 73 15.22 -22.46 -3.38
C LEU A 73 14.13 -21.45 -3.77
N PHE A 74 14.47 -20.17 -3.77
CA PHE A 74 13.59 -19.10 -4.24
C PHE A 74 13.12 -19.34 -5.68
N ASP A 75 14.05 -19.61 -6.61
CA ASP A 75 13.74 -19.82 -8.02
C ASP A 75 12.80 -21.02 -8.23
N LYS A 76 13.02 -22.12 -7.48
CA LYS A 76 12.15 -23.31 -7.51
C LYS A 76 10.73 -23.02 -7.02
N MET A 77 10.59 -22.21 -5.99
CA MET A 77 9.28 -21.81 -5.46
C MET A 77 8.60 -20.83 -6.41
N ASN A 78 9.32 -19.81 -6.88
CA ASN A 78 8.80 -18.77 -7.74
C ASN A 78 8.30 -19.33 -9.09
N ALA A 79 8.93 -20.40 -9.60
CA ALA A 79 8.45 -21.11 -10.79
C ALA A 79 7.05 -21.75 -10.63
N GLN A 80 6.61 -22.00 -9.39
CA GLN A 80 5.29 -22.59 -9.10
C GLN A 80 4.19 -21.52 -8.99
N VAL A 81 4.55 -20.24 -8.87
CA VAL A 81 3.60 -19.15 -8.75
C VAL A 81 3.16 -18.72 -10.14
N PRO A 82 1.86 -18.81 -10.49
CA PRO A 82 1.36 -18.27 -11.74
C PRO A 82 1.67 -16.78 -11.80
N LYS A 83 2.22 -16.30 -12.91
CA LYS A 83 2.38 -14.87 -13.12
C LYS A 83 0.98 -14.26 -13.14
N ALA A 84 0.61 -13.53 -12.09
CA ALA A 84 -0.58 -12.71 -12.15
C ALA A 84 -0.40 -11.76 -13.34
N GLY A 85 -1.25 -11.90 -14.35
CA GLY A 85 -1.31 -10.92 -15.43
C GLY A 85 -1.49 -9.53 -14.82
N ALA A 86 -0.95 -8.49 -15.46
CA ALA A 86 -1.29 -7.13 -15.08
C ALA A 86 -2.83 -7.07 -14.98
N PRO A 87 -3.40 -6.54 -13.88
CA PRO A 87 -4.85 -6.44 -13.80
C PRO A 87 -5.33 -5.73 -15.06
N GLU A 88 -6.29 -6.32 -15.76
CA GLU A 88 -6.97 -5.63 -16.85
C GLU A 88 -7.44 -4.30 -16.27
N ARG A 89 -6.84 -3.21 -16.74
CA ARG A 89 -7.28 -1.88 -16.37
C ARG A 89 -8.65 -1.70 -17.01
N HIS A 90 -9.71 -2.08 -16.31
CA HIS A 90 -11.07 -1.66 -16.63
C HIS A 90 -11.19 -0.16 -16.32
N GLY A 91 -10.57 0.65 -17.16
CA GLY A 91 -10.26 2.05 -16.84
C GLY A 91 -9.98 2.89 -18.06
N ALA A 92 -10.77 2.75 -19.12
CA ALA A 92 -10.99 3.79 -20.12
C ALA A 92 -12.47 4.19 -20.21
N GLY A 93 -13.28 3.82 -19.21
CA GLY A 93 -14.62 4.38 -19.06
C GLY A 93 -14.48 5.74 -18.39
N GLY A 94 -14.57 6.81 -19.18
CA GLY A 94 -14.50 8.19 -18.68
C GLY A 94 -15.34 8.41 -17.42
N ILE A 95 -14.95 9.40 -16.62
CA ILE A 95 -15.61 9.79 -15.36
C ILE A 95 -17.13 9.77 -15.54
N ARG A 96 -17.82 8.78 -14.97
CA ARG A 96 -19.28 8.82 -14.88
C ARG A 96 -19.62 9.87 -13.84
N ARG A 97 -20.05 11.05 -14.29
CA ARG A 97 -20.70 12.02 -13.41
C ARG A 97 -22.01 11.40 -12.93
N LEU A 98 -22.00 10.90 -11.70
CA LEU A 98 -23.22 10.57 -10.98
C LEU A 98 -23.84 11.90 -10.58
N THR A 99 -24.85 12.35 -11.32
CA THR A 99 -25.71 13.44 -10.86
C THR A 99 -26.48 12.89 -9.66
N GLY A 100 -26.15 13.36 -8.45
CA GLY A 100 -26.82 12.93 -7.23
C GLY A 100 -28.33 13.09 -7.37
N GLY A 101 -29.08 12.01 -7.12
CA GLY A 101 -30.53 12.09 -6.93
C GLY A 101 -30.83 12.94 -5.69
N GLN A 102 -32.00 13.58 -5.66
CA GLN A 102 -32.43 14.34 -4.49
C GLN A 102 -32.31 13.45 -3.24
N LEU A 103 -31.60 13.94 -2.21
CA LEU A 103 -31.53 13.34 -0.87
C LEU A 103 -32.90 13.48 -0.19
N ARG A 104 -33.86 12.69 -0.65
CA ARG A 104 -35.21 12.57 -0.10
C ARG A 104 -35.25 11.27 0.68
N TYR A 105 -34.92 11.36 1.96
CA TYR A 105 -34.94 10.22 2.88
C TYR A 105 -36.34 9.68 3.16
N ASP A 106 -37.36 10.43 2.77
CA ASP A 106 -38.77 10.14 3.04
C ASP A 106 -39.41 9.22 1.98
N GLN A 107 -38.67 8.83 0.95
CA GLN A 107 -39.16 7.93 -0.10
C GLN A 107 -38.30 6.68 -0.16
N GLU A 108 -38.93 5.51 0.05
CA GLU A 108 -38.26 4.24 -0.17
C GLU A 108 -37.83 4.10 -1.65
N PRO A 109 -36.58 3.70 -1.92
CA PRO A 109 -36.10 3.57 -3.29
C PRO A 109 -36.85 2.43 -4.01
N ALA A 110 -37.65 2.79 -5.00
CA ALA A 110 -38.32 1.81 -5.85
C ALA A 110 -37.28 0.99 -6.64
N SER A 111 -37.35 -0.33 -6.50
CA SER A 111 -36.51 -1.29 -7.23
C SER A 111 -36.60 -1.03 -8.73
N THR A 112 -35.49 -0.64 -9.35
CA THR A 112 -35.39 -0.44 -10.80
C THR A 112 -35.49 -1.78 -11.52
N LYS A 113 -36.71 -2.20 -11.87
CA LYS A 113 -36.93 -3.29 -12.83
C LYS A 113 -36.41 -2.86 -14.21
N ASN A 114 -35.59 -3.73 -14.79
CA ASN A 114 -34.95 -3.64 -16.11
C ASN A 114 -35.81 -2.93 -17.17
N LYS A 115 -35.28 -1.86 -17.77
CA LYS A 115 -35.87 -1.22 -18.95
C LYS A 115 -35.23 -1.83 -20.22
N PRO A 116 -36.01 -2.29 -21.22
CA PRO A 116 -35.47 -2.91 -22.42
C PRO A 116 -34.72 -1.90 -23.30
N ARG A 117 -33.60 -2.34 -23.89
CA ARG A 117 -32.82 -1.58 -24.88
C ARG A 117 -33.63 -1.43 -26.17
N VAL A 118 -34.03 -0.20 -26.49
CA VAL A 118 -34.56 0.16 -27.82
C VAL A 118 -33.36 0.40 -28.75
N ARG A 119 -33.30 -0.35 -29.86
CA ARG A 119 -32.39 -0.11 -31.00
C ARG A 119 -33.03 0.97 -31.88
N GLY A 120 -32.33 2.07 -32.15
CA GLY A 120 -32.75 3.07 -33.13
C GLY A 120 -32.47 2.61 -34.57
N PRO A 121 -33.19 3.15 -35.58
CA PRO A 121 -33.08 2.74 -36.98
C PRO A 121 -31.86 3.34 -37.68
N GLN A 122 -31.53 2.74 -38.84
CA GLN A 122 -30.42 3.10 -39.72
C GLN A 122 -30.61 4.43 -40.44
#